data_AF-A0A0J0XGB3-F1
#
_entry.id   AF-A0A0J0XGB3-F1
#
_cell.length_a   1.000
_cell.length_b   1.000
_cell.length_c   1.000
_cell.angle_alpha   90.00
_cell.angle_beta   90.00
_cell.angle_gamma   90.00
#
_symmetry.space_group_name_H-M   'P 1'
#
loop_
_entity.id
_entity.type
_entity.pdbx_description
1 polymer ?
#
loop_
_entity_poly.entity_id
_entity_poly.type
_entity_poly.pdbx_seq_one_letter_code
_entity_poly.pdbx_strand_id
1 'polypeptide(L)'
;MIGSSSGTMSPRRGLSASWNEKAPALPLPSASKRARPLSLPARVKRRWPLLLALALFCFFATSFLSSPAPDTSLAEAQHNTPGRVGTPGSADGFEREAAPVAEEDVMATDDLFVQRLEDTKARTPAQVVADEDAARVAEDKSAEQKRDKLRALVWWIARGGVFPDDYRIPSAGTMDKMSQKEWEGLLADVEGTDEHLFLHDWAEEANMSQRVTVFSKSFCPFSMRAKDILSEYPIEPEPFIIELDRRGALLQSALV
;
A
#
# COMPACT_ATOMS: atom_id res chain seq x y z
N MET A 1 -17.77 36.91 -58.64
CA MET A 1 -16.43 37.39 -58.30
C MET A 1 -15.69 36.21 -57.70
N ILE A 2 -14.81 35.60 -58.51
CA ILE A 2 -14.06 34.37 -58.19
C ILE A 2 -12.60 34.81 -58.11
N GLY A 3 -11.99 34.67 -56.93
CA GLY A 3 -10.60 35.04 -56.69
C GLY A 3 -9.76 33.80 -56.40
N SER A 4 -9.04 33.33 -57.41
CA SER A 4 -8.03 32.28 -57.31
C SER A 4 -6.70 32.89 -56.89
N SER A 5 -6.13 32.45 -55.77
CA SER A 5 -4.76 32.80 -55.35
C SER A 5 -3.86 31.56 -55.42
N SER A 6 -3.04 31.48 -56.46
CA SER A 6 -1.97 30.50 -56.63
C SER A 6 -0.69 30.99 -55.95
N GLY A 7 -0.34 30.37 -54.82
CA GLY A 7 0.91 30.60 -54.10
C GLY A 7 2.06 29.77 -54.67
N THR A 8 3.13 30.45 -55.03
CA THR A 8 4.37 29.96 -55.65
C THR A 8 5.20 29.07 -54.71
N MET A 9 5.53 27.87 -55.18
CA MET A 9 6.38 26.88 -54.52
C MET A 9 7.87 27.17 -54.83
N SER A 10 8.69 27.37 -53.80
CA SER A 10 10.15 27.49 -53.92
C SER A 10 10.83 26.15 -53.60
N PRO A 11 11.87 25.73 -54.36
CA PRO A 11 12.60 24.50 -54.07
C PRO A 11 13.64 24.73 -52.97
N ARG A 12 13.56 23.96 -51.87
CA ARG A 12 14.64 23.89 -50.88
C ARG A 12 15.75 22.96 -51.38
N ARG A 13 16.96 23.51 -51.34
CA ARG A 13 18.24 22.92 -51.73
C ARG A 13 18.57 21.70 -50.88
N GLY A 14 19.18 20.71 -51.54
CA GLY A 14 19.73 19.52 -50.91
C GLY A 14 20.90 19.82 -49.97
N LEU A 15 21.02 18.95 -48.97
CA LEU A 15 22.23 18.73 -48.20
C LEU A 15 22.44 17.23 -48.14
N SER A 16 23.29 16.75 -49.05
CA SER A 16 23.90 15.43 -49.00
C SER A 16 24.99 15.45 -47.92
N ALA A 17 24.75 14.82 -46.78
CA ALA A 17 25.79 14.55 -45.80
C ALA A 17 26.43 13.20 -46.11
N SER A 18 27.64 13.25 -46.68
CA SER A 18 28.51 12.10 -46.88
C SER A 18 29.02 11.60 -45.52
N TRP A 19 28.59 10.41 -45.12
CA TRP A 19 29.18 9.69 -44.00
C TRP A 19 30.31 8.81 -44.50
N ASN A 20 31.51 9.36 -44.56
CA ASN A 20 32.73 8.57 -44.61
C ASN A 20 33.87 9.37 -43.99
N GLU A 21 34.34 8.97 -42.81
CA GLU A 21 35.75 8.68 -42.52
C GLU A 21 36.02 8.53 -41.02
N LYS A 22 36.60 7.37 -40.68
CA LYS A 22 37.57 7.10 -39.58
C LYS A 22 37.20 7.52 -38.15
N ALA A 23 36.62 6.57 -37.42
CA ALA A 23 36.75 6.51 -35.97
C ALA A 23 38.16 6.02 -35.57
N PRO A 24 38.85 6.65 -34.60
CA PRO A 24 40.09 6.13 -34.03
C PRO A 24 39.83 4.90 -33.16
N ALA A 25 40.64 3.86 -33.36
CA ALA A 25 40.60 2.62 -32.60
C ALA A 25 40.83 2.88 -31.10
N LEU A 26 39.84 2.52 -30.28
CA LEU A 26 39.96 2.53 -28.83
C LEU A 26 40.88 1.37 -28.37
N PRO A 27 41.75 1.60 -27.38
CA PRO A 27 42.64 0.56 -26.85
C PRO A 27 41.83 -0.47 -26.05
N LEU A 28 42.00 -1.74 -26.42
CA LEU A 28 41.45 -2.88 -25.66
C LEU A 28 42.08 -2.93 -24.26
N PRO A 29 41.28 -3.09 -23.18
CA PRO A 29 41.81 -3.26 -21.84
C PRO A 29 42.53 -4.61 -21.73
N SER A 30 43.77 -4.55 -21.24
CA SER A 30 44.63 -5.71 -21.02
C SER A 30 44.02 -6.69 -20.01
N ALA A 31 43.98 -7.96 -20.38
CA ALA A 31 43.75 -9.05 -19.46
C ALA A 31 44.82 -9.07 -18.37
N SER A 32 44.40 -9.03 -17.10
CA SER A 32 45.00 -9.77 -15.97
C SER A 32 44.64 -9.10 -14.64
N LYS A 33 43.75 -9.74 -13.88
CA LYS A 33 43.90 -10.02 -12.44
C LYS A 33 42.73 -10.90 -12.00
N ARG A 34 42.97 -12.21 -11.96
CA ARG A 34 42.08 -13.18 -11.32
C ARG A 34 41.93 -12.79 -9.85
N ALA A 35 40.73 -12.41 -9.44
CA ALA A 35 40.38 -12.22 -8.04
C ALA A 35 40.52 -13.57 -7.31
N ARG A 36 41.26 -13.57 -6.21
CA ARG A 36 41.34 -14.73 -5.31
C ARG A 36 40.01 -14.85 -4.55
N PRO A 37 39.49 -16.07 -4.34
CA PRO A 37 38.30 -16.27 -3.53
C PRO A 37 38.58 -15.85 -2.08
N LEU A 38 37.75 -14.94 -1.56
CA LEU A 38 37.75 -14.54 -0.16
C LEU A 38 37.30 -15.74 0.69
N SER A 39 38.24 -16.35 1.39
CA SER A 39 37.94 -17.34 2.42
C SER A 39 37.40 -16.63 3.67
N LEU A 40 36.16 -16.94 4.03
CA LEU A 40 35.55 -16.46 5.27
C LEU A 40 36.23 -17.14 6.48
N PRO A 41 36.52 -16.40 7.57
CA PRO A 41 37.18 -16.96 8.75
C PRO A 41 36.26 -17.96 9.47
N ALA A 42 36.77 -19.17 9.67
CA ALA A 42 36.06 -20.33 10.24
C ALA A 42 35.62 -20.20 11.73
N ARG A 43 35.66 -19.00 12.34
CA ARG A 43 35.41 -18.82 13.78
C ARG A 43 33.96 -18.51 14.16
N VAL A 44 33.03 -18.33 13.20
CA VAL A 44 31.63 -17.94 13.50
C VAL A 44 30.66 -19.15 13.60
N LYS A 45 31.11 -20.38 13.31
CA LYS A 45 30.21 -21.56 13.23
C LYS A 45 29.84 -22.25 14.55
N ARG A 46 30.33 -21.80 15.71
CA ARG A 46 30.09 -22.53 17.00
C ARG A 46 29.05 -21.94 17.95
N ARG A 47 28.44 -20.77 17.65
CA ARG A 47 27.47 -20.13 18.58
C ARG A 47 26.03 -20.07 18.08
N TRP A 48 25.79 -20.40 16.81
CA TRP A 48 24.45 -20.41 16.22
C TRP A 48 23.45 -21.40 16.85
N PRO A 49 23.82 -22.64 17.24
CA PRO A 49 22.81 -23.57 17.77
C PRO A 49 22.28 -23.14 19.16
N LEU A 50 23.09 -22.41 19.95
CA LEU A 50 22.68 -21.89 21.25
C LEU A 50 21.70 -20.72 21.14
N LEU A 51 21.90 -19.83 20.16
CA LEU A 51 20.98 -18.72 19.92
C LEU A 51 19.63 -19.17 19.34
N LEU A 52 19.64 -20.19 18.47
CA LEU A 52 18.41 -20.79 17.93
C LEU A 52 17.61 -21.54 19.01
N ALA A 53 18.27 -22.27 19.91
CA ALA A 53 17.61 -22.93 21.02
C ALA A 53 16.99 -21.93 22.02
N LEU A 54 17.65 -20.81 22.31
CA LEU A 54 17.12 -19.75 23.16
C LEU A 54 15.88 -19.08 22.54
N ALA A 55 15.90 -18.81 21.23
CA ALA A 55 14.76 -18.22 20.53
C ALA A 55 13.53 -19.13 20.54
N LEU A 56 13.71 -20.44 20.33
CA LEU A 56 12.62 -21.42 20.39
C LEU A 56 12.05 -21.55 21.81
N PHE A 57 12.88 -21.49 22.85
CA PHE A 57 12.41 -21.53 24.24
C PHE A 57 11.56 -20.30 24.61
N CYS A 58 11.95 -19.10 24.17
CA CYS A 58 11.15 -17.88 24.37
C CYS A 58 9.80 -17.93 23.64
N PHE A 59 9.75 -18.53 22.45
CA PHE A 59 8.51 -18.67 21.68
C PHE A 59 7.53 -19.67 22.31
N PHE A 60 8.05 -20.72 22.95
CA PHE A 60 7.22 -21.70 23.66
C PHE A 60 6.74 -21.19 25.02
N ALA A 61 7.55 -20.41 25.74
CA ALA A 61 7.18 -19.87 27.05
C ALA A 61 6.10 -18.77 26.99
N THR A 62 6.03 -18.02 25.89
CA THR A 62 5.02 -16.96 25.71
C THR A 62 3.65 -17.50 25.32
N SER A 63 3.58 -18.71 24.75
CA SER A 63 2.32 -19.36 24.38
C SER A 63 1.53 -19.94 25.58
N PHE A 64 2.15 -20.10 26.76
CA PHE A 64 1.50 -20.72 27.93
C PHE A 64 0.91 -19.73 28.95
N LEU A 65 1.14 -18.42 28.79
CA LEU A 65 0.70 -17.40 29.76
C LEU A 65 -0.32 -16.39 29.23
N SER A 66 -0.80 -16.55 27.99
CA SER A 66 -1.84 -15.68 27.44
C SER A 66 -3.21 -16.35 27.61
N SER A 67 -3.78 -16.22 28.81
CA SER A 67 -5.20 -16.47 29.04
C SER A 67 -5.93 -15.13 28.88
N PRO A 68 -6.81 -14.97 27.86
CA PRO A 68 -7.52 -13.72 27.67
C PRO A 68 -8.64 -13.58 28.73
N ALA A 69 -8.58 -12.50 29.49
CA ALA A 69 -9.68 -12.06 30.34
C ALA A 69 -10.87 -11.61 29.46
N PRO A 70 -12.12 -11.84 29.87
CA PRO A 70 -13.29 -11.35 29.14
C PRO A 70 -13.54 -9.87 29.45
N ASP A 71 -13.36 -9.02 28.44
CA ASP A 71 -13.74 -7.62 28.50
C ASP A 71 -15.26 -7.46 28.43
N THR A 72 -15.80 -6.83 29.46
CA THR A 72 -17.16 -6.31 29.51
C THR A 72 -17.18 -4.96 28.79
N SER A 73 -17.81 -4.90 27.62
CA SER A 73 -18.19 -3.62 27.01
C SER A 73 -19.66 -3.67 26.61
N LEU A 74 -20.45 -2.93 27.39
CA LEU A 74 -21.83 -2.55 27.12
C LEU A 74 -21.84 -1.62 25.89
N ALA A 75 -22.53 -2.03 24.84
CA ALA A 75 -22.95 -1.15 23.76
C ALA A 75 -24.42 -0.78 23.96
N GLU A 76 -24.65 0.50 24.23
CA GLU A 76 -25.93 1.19 24.23
C GLU A 76 -26.67 1.01 22.89
N ALA A 77 -27.84 0.37 22.93
CA ALA A 77 -28.83 0.48 21.88
C ALA A 77 -29.88 1.53 22.28
N GLN A 78 -29.84 2.66 21.59
CA GLN A 78 -30.84 3.73 21.67
C GLN A 78 -32.18 3.25 21.08
N HIS A 79 -33.26 3.29 21.86
CA HIS A 79 -34.62 3.34 21.31
C HIS A 79 -35.53 4.28 22.12
N ASN A 80 -35.96 5.33 21.42
CA ASN A 80 -37.19 6.13 21.52
C ASN A 80 -38.00 6.18 22.83
N THR A 81 -38.07 7.40 23.36
CA THR A 81 -39.20 8.05 24.06
C THR A 81 -40.59 7.71 23.49
N PRO A 82 -41.65 7.63 24.34
CA PRO A 82 -42.38 8.86 24.71
C PRO A 82 -42.90 8.90 26.16
N GLY A 83 -43.07 10.10 26.71
CA GLY A 83 -43.89 10.29 27.91
C GLY A 83 -43.35 11.31 28.91
N ARG A 84 -43.51 12.60 28.58
CA ARG A 84 -43.33 13.71 29.52
C ARG A 84 -44.65 13.94 30.26
N VAL A 85 -44.74 13.59 31.55
CA VAL A 85 -45.73 14.16 32.49
C VAL A 85 -45.12 14.31 33.89
N GLY A 86 -44.94 15.57 34.28
CA GLY A 86 -44.96 16.15 35.65
C GLY A 86 -44.27 15.46 36.83
N THR A 87 -43.26 16.13 37.39
CA THR A 87 -43.12 16.30 38.84
C THR A 87 -43.79 17.62 39.24
N PRO A 88 -44.47 17.69 40.39
CA PRO A 88 -43.85 18.38 41.52
C PRO A 88 -44.19 17.75 42.90
N GLY A 89 -43.33 18.05 43.87
CA GLY A 89 -43.23 17.32 45.14
C GLY A 89 -44.48 17.30 46.02
N SER A 90 -44.65 16.17 46.69
CA SER A 90 -45.42 16.02 47.91
C SER A 90 -44.50 15.33 48.93
N ALA A 91 -44.35 15.95 50.09
CA ALA A 91 -44.05 15.23 51.31
C ALA A 91 -45.23 14.28 51.60
N ASP A 92 -44.99 13.29 52.43
CA ASP A 92 -45.92 12.24 52.86
C ASP A 92 -45.89 10.97 52.02
N GLY A 93 -45.63 9.88 52.74
CA GLY A 93 -45.23 8.61 52.19
C GLY A 93 -46.34 7.90 51.43
N PHE A 94 -45.91 6.93 50.64
CA PHE A 94 -46.75 5.80 50.28
C PHE A 94 -45.85 4.58 50.08
N GLU A 95 -46.24 3.49 50.71
CA GLU A 95 -45.64 2.17 50.60
C GLU A 95 -45.52 1.80 49.11
N ARG A 96 -44.31 1.45 48.67
CA ARG A 96 -44.14 0.79 47.38
C ARG A 96 -44.16 -0.70 47.66
N GLU A 97 -45.33 -1.30 47.44
CA GLU A 97 -45.47 -2.74 47.23
C GLU A 97 -44.34 -3.23 46.33
N ALA A 98 -43.60 -4.23 46.82
CA ALA A 98 -42.74 -5.04 46.00
C ALA A 98 -43.62 -5.73 44.96
N ALA A 99 -43.53 -5.28 43.70
CA ALA A 99 -44.03 -6.07 42.59
C ALA A 99 -43.34 -7.45 42.66
N PRO A 100 -44.07 -8.56 42.52
CA PRO A 100 -43.44 -9.86 42.35
C PRO A 100 -42.63 -9.78 41.07
N VAL A 101 -41.32 -10.00 41.20
CA VAL A 101 -40.47 -10.30 40.04
C VAL A 101 -41.09 -11.55 39.43
N ALA A 102 -41.70 -11.40 38.26
CA ALA A 102 -42.24 -12.53 37.52
C ALA A 102 -41.08 -13.51 37.27
N GLU A 103 -41.28 -14.76 37.67
CA GLU A 103 -40.26 -15.82 37.60
C GLU A 103 -39.92 -16.25 36.15
N GLU A 104 -40.40 -15.49 35.16
CA GLU A 104 -40.22 -15.74 33.72
C GLU A 104 -38.96 -15.08 33.12
N ASP A 105 -38.22 -14.28 33.89
CA ASP A 105 -36.92 -13.72 33.50
C ASP A 105 -35.71 -14.49 34.09
N VAL A 106 -35.92 -15.70 34.59
CA VAL A 106 -34.82 -16.65 34.83
C VAL A 106 -34.49 -17.32 33.50
N MET A 107 -33.72 -16.64 32.65
CA MET A 107 -33.11 -17.27 31.48
C MET A 107 -32.33 -18.49 31.96
N ALA A 108 -32.85 -19.69 31.64
CA ALA A 108 -32.26 -20.93 32.06
C ALA A 108 -30.82 -20.99 31.54
N THR A 109 -29.86 -21.22 32.43
CA THR A 109 -28.44 -21.49 32.10
C THR A 109 -28.23 -22.64 31.11
N ASP A 110 -29.29 -23.37 30.76
CA ASP A 110 -29.31 -24.45 29.76
C ASP A 110 -29.31 -23.91 28.31
N ASP A 111 -29.84 -22.70 28.06
CA ASP A 111 -29.86 -22.11 26.70
C ASP A 111 -28.50 -21.57 26.25
N LEU A 112 -27.61 -21.25 27.20
CA LEU A 112 -26.21 -20.91 26.91
C LEU A 112 -25.38 -22.13 26.48
N PHE A 113 -25.84 -23.35 26.80
CA PHE A 113 -25.13 -24.58 26.44
C PHE A 113 -25.40 -25.01 24.99
N VAL A 114 -26.58 -24.68 24.46
CA VAL A 114 -26.98 -25.02 23.07
C VAL A 114 -26.25 -24.13 22.06
N GLN A 115 -26.10 -22.81 22.31
CA GLN A 115 -25.34 -21.92 21.42
C GLN A 115 -23.87 -22.32 21.28
N ARG A 116 -23.23 -22.78 22.37
CA ARG A 116 -21.84 -23.27 22.33
C ARG A 116 -21.69 -24.57 21.53
N LEU A 117 -22.72 -25.39 21.47
CA LEU A 117 -22.73 -26.61 20.65
C LEU A 117 -22.99 -26.31 19.17
N GLU A 118 -23.81 -25.30 18.86
CA GLU A 118 -24.10 -24.86 17.48
C GLU A 118 -22.89 -24.18 16.82
N ASP A 119 -22.07 -23.45 17.58
CA ASP A 119 -20.78 -22.89 17.11
C ASP A 119 -19.71 -23.97 16.84
N THR A 120 -19.91 -25.19 17.37
CA THR A 120 -19.08 -26.36 17.05
C THR A 120 -19.67 -27.22 15.93
N LYS A 121 -20.46 -26.65 15.01
CA LYS A 121 -20.70 -27.32 13.73
C LYS A 121 -19.36 -27.44 13.03
N ALA A 122 -18.74 -28.63 13.15
CA ALA A 122 -17.42 -28.93 12.62
C ALA A 122 -17.35 -28.44 11.18
N ARG A 123 -16.56 -27.37 10.96
CA ARG A 123 -16.33 -26.77 9.65
C ARG A 123 -15.94 -27.91 8.72
N THR A 124 -16.77 -28.13 7.70
CA THR A 124 -16.50 -29.24 6.78
C THR A 124 -15.13 -29.02 6.14
N PRO A 125 -14.35 -30.08 5.82
CA PRO A 125 -13.07 -29.90 5.16
C PRO A 125 -13.15 -29.05 3.88
N ALA A 126 -14.29 -29.12 3.16
CA ALA A 126 -14.57 -28.28 2.01
C ALA A 126 -14.75 -26.79 2.34
N GLN A 127 -15.39 -26.45 3.46
CA GLN A 127 -15.52 -25.06 3.91
C GLN A 127 -14.18 -24.49 4.38
N VAL A 128 -13.35 -25.28 5.08
CA VAL A 128 -12.00 -24.84 5.48
C VAL A 128 -11.19 -24.46 4.23
N VAL A 129 -11.16 -25.34 3.22
CA VAL A 129 -10.46 -25.06 1.95
C VAL A 129 -11.04 -23.85 1.23
N ALA A 130 -12.36 -23.73 1.14
CA ALA A 130 -13.00 -22.59 0.48
C ALA A 130 -12.69 -21.25 1.18
N ASP A 131 -12.63 -21.26 2.52
CA ASP A 131 -12.34 -20.07 3.30
C ASP A 131 -10.85 -19.71 3.27
N GLU A 132 -9.96 -20.70 3.23
CA GLU A 132 -8.52 -20.49 2.99
C GLU A 132 -8.26 -19.93 1.59
N ASP A 133 -8.91 -20.48 0.55
CA ASP A 133 -8.81 -19.98 -0.82
C ASP A 133 -9.39 -18.56 -0.93
N ALA A 134 -10.52 -18.28 -0.28
CA ALA A 134 -11.10 -16.93 -0.24
C ALA A 134 -10.16 -15.93 0.46
N ALA A 135 -9.49 -16.33 1.55
CA ALA A 135 -8.51 -15.50 2.23
C ALA A 135 -7.30 -15.19 1.34
N ARG A 136 -6.78 -16.19 0.60
CA ARG A 136 -5.68 -16.00 -0.36
C ARG A 136 -6.06 -15.06 -1.49
N VAL A 137 -7.25 -15.25 -2.07
CA VAL A 137 -7.78 -14.37 -3.13
C VAL A 137 -7.98 -12.94 -2.62
N ALA A 138 -8.40 -12.76 -1.36
CA ALA A 138 -8.55 -11.43 -0.76
C ALA A 138 -7.19 -10.75 -0.55
N GLU A 139 -6.18 -11.50 -0.10
CA GLU A 139 -4.81 -10.99 0.05
C GLU A 139 -4.23 -10.54 -1.30
N ASP A 140 -4.33 -11.38 -2.33
CA ASP A 140 -3.85 -11.08 -3.69
C ASP A 140 -4.50 -9.80 -4.25
N LYS A 141 -5.83 -9.65 -4.08
CA LYS A 141 -6.57 -8.44 -4.49
C LYS A 141 -6.10 -7.19 -3.76
N SER A 142 -5.83 -7.29 -2.46
CA SER A 142 -5.35 -6.15 -1.66
C SER A 142 -3.95 -5.72 -2.10
N ALA A 143 -3.09 -6.67 -2.48
CA ALA A 143 -1.75 -6.41 -2.99
C ALA A 143 -1.80 -5.76 -4.38
N GLU A 144 -2.69 -6.22 -5.25
CA GLU A 144 -2.93 -5.63 -6.58
C GLU A 144 -3.39 -4.17 -6.46
N GLN A 145 -4.38 -3.88 -5.61
CA GLN A 145 -4.85 -2.52 -5.37
C GLN A 145 -3.74 -1.58 -4.88
N LYS A 146 -2.85 -2.06 -4.01
CA LYS A 146 -1.69 -1.28 -3.54
C LYS A 146 -0.72 -0.97 -4.68
N ARG A 147 -0.47 -1.95 -5.55
CA ARG A 147 0.40 -1.76 -6.73
C ARG A 147 -0.21 -0.75 -7.70
N ASP A 148 -1.51 -0.80 -7.94
CA ASP A 148 -2.18 0.12 -8.87
C ASP A 148 -2.20 1.55 -8.35
N LYS A 149 -2.45 1.75 -7.04
CA LYS A 149 -2.33 3.08 -6.39
C LYS A 149 -0.93 3.67 -6.53
N LEU A 150 0.10 2.86 -6.27
CA LEU A 150 1.49 3.28 -6.44
C LEU A 150 1.82 3.59 -7.90
N ARG A 151 1.31 2.80 -8.83
CA ARG A 151 1.50 3.03 -10.27
C ARG A 151 0.85 4.33 -10.72
N ALA A 152 -0.36 4.64 -10.25
CA ALA A 152 -1.02 5.92 -10.51
C ALA A 152 -0.20 7.10 -9.96
N LEU A 153 0.34 6.96 -8.75
CA LEU A 153 1.21 7.97 -8.15
C LEU A 153 2.50 8.19 -8.97
N VAL A 154 3.18 7.11 -9.37
CA VAL A 154 4.40 7.19 -10.19
C VAL A 154 4.12 7.83 -11.54
N TRP A 155 3.03 7.44 -12.19
CA TRP A 155 2.58 8.01 -13.46
C TRP A 155 2.37 9.53 -13.34
N TRP A 156 1.63 9.95 -12.33
CA TRP A 156 1.38 11.36 -12.05
C TRP A 156 2.68 12.15 -11.82
N ILE A 157 3.60 11.62 -11.00
CA ILE A 157 4.90 12.24 -10.74
C ILE A 157 5.74 12.35 -12.02
N ALA A 158 5.70 11.32 -12.88
CA ALA A 158 6.40 11.32 -14.15
C ALA A 158 5.89 12.39 -15.11
N ARG A 159 4.61 12.78 -15.01
CA ARG A 159 4.02 13.84 -15.81
C ARG A 159 4.33 15.26 -15.32
N GLY A 160 4.94 15.38 -14.14
CA GLY A 160 5.27 16.67 -13.53
C GLY A 160 4.52 16.94 -12.22
N GLY A 161 3.70 15.99 -11.76
CA GLY A 161 2.97 16.11 -10.50
C GLY A 161 3.85 16.46 -9.30
N VAL A 162 3.44 17.47 -8.55
CA VAL A 162 4.05 17.91 -7.29
C VAL A 162 2.94 18.19 -6.30
N PHE A 163 3.09 17.68 -5.07
CA PHE A 163 2.16 18.01 -4.00
C PHE A 163 2.42 19.45 -3.51
N PRO A 164 1.37 20.28 -3.38
CA PRO A 164 1.48 21.57 -2.70
C PRO A 164 2.02 21.41 -1.27
N ASP A 165 2.78 22.40 -0.78
CA ASP A 165 3.40 22.33 0.55
C ASP A 165 2.38 22.22 1.70
N ASP A 166 1.16 22.72 1.49
CA ASP A 166 0.04 22.67 2.43
C ASP A 166 -0.87 21.45 2.23
N TYR A 167 -0.61 20.63 1.22
CA TYR A 167 -1.44 19.47 0.92
C TYR A 167 -1.28 18.37 1.96
N ARG A 168 -2.39 17.99 2.60
CA ARG A 168 -2.40 16.93 3.59
C ARG A 168 -2.69 15.58 2.92
N ILE A 169 -1.66 14.77 2.77
CA ILE A 169 -1.82 13.39 2.28
C ILE A 169 -2.70 12.61 3.27
N PRO A 170 -3.69 11.84 2.77
CA PRO A 170 -4.50 10.97 3.61
C PRO A 170 -3.62 9.98 4.41
N SER A 171 -4.08 9.60 5.60
CA SER A 171 -3.32 8.62 6.41
C SER A 171 -3.23 7.27 5.71
N ALA A 172 -2.21 6.46 6.02
CA ALA A 172 -2.05 5.12 5.43
C ALA A 172 -3.31 4.25 5.57
N GLY A 173 -4.01 4.30 6.71
CA GLY A 173 -5.27 3.57 6.91
C GLY A 173 -6.43 4.10 6.08
N THR A 174 -6.43 5.40 5.74
CA THR A 174 -7.40 5.99 4.80
C THR A 174 -7.06 5.59 3.37
N MET A 175 -5.78 5.62 2.99
CA MET A 175 -5.31 5.20 1.67
C MET A 175 -5.59 3.73 1.39
N ASP A 176 -5.46 2.85 2.40
CA ASP A 176 -5.72 1.42 2.23
C ASP A 176 -7.19 1.13 1.89
N LYS A 177 -8.12 1.86 2.51
CA LYS A 177 -9.57 1.74 2.29
C LYS A 177 -10.07 2.39 1.00
N MET A 178 -9.29 3.30 0.43
CA MET A 178 -9.65 4.04 -0.76
C MET A 178 -9.63 3.14 -1.99
N SER A 179 -10.60 3.30 -2.90
CA SER A 179 -10.57 2.65 -4.20
C SER A 179 -9.53 3.29 -5.13
N GLN A 180 -9.13 2.58 -6.19
CA GLN A 180 -8.22 3.13 -7.19
C GLN A 180 -8.77 4.42 -7.81
N LYS A 181 -10.07 4.45 -8.15
CA LYS A 181 -10.71 5.62 -8.78
C LYS A 181 -10.74 6.85 -7.87
N GLU A 182 -10.95 6.66 -6.56
CA GLU A 182 -10.88 7.75 -5.60
C GLU A 182 -9.45 8.29 -5.47
N TRP A 183 -8.45 7.40 -5.53
CA TRP A 183 -7.04 7.80 -5.50
C TRP A 183 -6.64 8.58 -6.76
N GLU A 184 -7.05 8.12 -7.94
CA GLU A 184 -6.86 8.83 -9.21
C GLU A 184 -7.55 10.21 -9.20
N GLY A 185 -8.78 10.28 -8.67
CA GLY A 185 -9.51 11.54 -8.50
C GLY A 185 -8.75 12.52 -7.61
N LEU A 186 -8.22 12.07 -6.47
CA LEU A 186 -7.40 12.91 -5.60
C LEU A 186 -6.16 13.45 -6.29
N LEU A 187 -5.45 12.62 -7.06
CA LEU A 187 -4.24 13.05 -7.77
C LEU A 187 -4.57 14.05 -8.88
N ALA A 188 -5.68 13.85 -9.60
CA ALA A 188 -6.16 14.80 -10.61
C ALA A 188 -6.58 16.15 -9.99
N ASP A 189 -7.22 16.12 -8.82
CA ASP A 189 -7.65 17.31 -8.10
C ASP A 189 -6.46 18.15 -7.58
N VAL A 190 -5.35 17.51 -7.20
CA VAL A 190 -4.15 18.19 -6.66
C VAL A 190 -3.51 19.14 -7.67
N GLU A 191 -3.44 18.74 -8.94
CA GLU A 191 -2.74 19.52 -9.96
C GLU A 191 -3.63 20.65 -10.54
N GLY A 192 -4.95 20.59 -10.34
CA GLY A 192 -5.89 21.55 -10.93
C GLY A 192 -5.82 21.59 -12.46
N THR A 193 -5.21 20.58 -13.10
CA THR A 193 -4.92 20.53 -14.53
C THR A 193 -5.39 19.22 -15.16
N ASP A 194 -5.96 19.40 -16.36
CA ASP A 194 -6.40 18.42 -17.36
C ASP A 194 -7.17 17.20 -16.82
N GLU A 195 -8.47 17.15 -17.15
CA GLU A 195 -9.41 16.01 -17.00
C GLU A 195 -8.96 14.73 -17.76
N HIS A 196 -7.69 14.68 -18.15
CA HIS A 196 -7.08 13.82 -19.14
C HIS A 196 -5.82 13.11 -18.62
N LEU A 197 -5.38 13.37 -17.38
CA LEU A 197 -4.20 12.72 -16.78
C LEU A 197 -4.36 11.19 -16.68
N PHE A 198 -5.56 10.73 -16.33
CA PHE A 198 -5.93 9.31 -16.20
C PHE A 198 -6.92 8.89 -17.29
N LEU A 199 -6.72 9.39 -18.53
CA LEU A 199 -7.49 8.96 -19.70
C LEU A 199 -7.40 7.44 -19.91
N HIS A 200 -8.31 6.93 -20.75
CA HIS A 200 -8.33 5.52 -21.10
C HIS A 200 -6.93 5.08 -21.55
N ASP A 201 -6.44 3.99 -20.94
CA ASP A 201 -5.15 3.35 -21.22
C ASP A 201 -3.89 3.99 -20.59
N TRP A 202 -4.03 4.98 -19.70
CA TRP A 202 -2.90 5.55 -18.95
C TRP A 202 -2.05 4.46 -18.26
N ALA A 203 -2.72 3.42 -17.75
CA ALA A 203 -2.06 2.31 -17.10
C ALA A 203 -1.09 1.64 -18.08
N GLU A 204 -1.55 1.20 -19.26
CA GLU A 204 -0.70 0.53 -20.24
C GLU A 204 0.51 1.38 -20.63
N GLU A 205 0.33 2.68 -20.82
CA GLU A 205 1.43 3.61 -21.07
C GLU A 205 2.42 3.68 -19.90
N ALA A 206 1.91 3.70 -18.66
CA ALA A 206 2.75 3.65 -17.47
C ALA A 206 3.55 2.33 -17.37
N ASN A 207 2.95 1.21 -17.79
CA ASN A 207 3.61 -0.09 -17.84
C ASN A 207 4.72 -0.14 -18.90
N MET A 208 4.54 0.56 -20.01
CA MET A 208 5.53 0.59 -21.08
C MET A 208 6.69 1.53 -20.73
N SER A 209 6.41 2.67 -20.09
CA SER A 209 7.39 3.74 -19.86
C SER A 209 8.09 3.67 -18.49
N GLN A 210 7.40 3.32 -17.40
CA GLN A 210 8.00 3.23 -16.05
C GLN A 210 8.06 1.80 -15.50
N ARG A 211 8.63 0.88 -16.29
CA ARG A 211 8.81 -0.53 -15.90
C ARG A 211 9.61 -0.70 -14.61
N VAL A 212 10.65 0.12 -14.45
CA VAL A 212 11.49 0.15 -13.26
C VAL A 212 11.48 1.57 -12.74
N THR A 213 10.98 1.74 -11.52
CA THR A 213 11.01 3.03 -10.81
C THR A 213 11.87 2.91 -9.57
N VAL A 214 12.77 3.87 -9.36
CA VAL A 214 13.73 3.89 -8.26
C VAL A 214 13.48 5.11 -7.40
N PHE A 215 12.98 4.88 -6.18
CA PHE A 215 12.90 5.93 -5.17
C PHE A 215 14.28 6.11 -4.52
N SER A 216 14.83 7.32 -4.65
CA SER A 216 16.22 7.63 -4.34
C SER A 216 16.29 8.87 -3.45
N LYS A 217 17.44 9.06 -2.80
CA LYS A 217 17.79 10.31 -2.12
C LYS A 217 19.17 10.74 -2.62
N SER A 218 19.29 11.98 -3.06
CA SER A 218 20.49 12.45 -3.76
C SER A 218 21.77 12.33 -2.92
N PHE A 219 21.67 12.55 -1.61
CA PHE A 219 22.78 12.51 -0.66
C PHE A 219 23.00 11.14 0.00
N CYS A 220 22.15 10.13 -0.28
CA CYS A 220 22.22 8.83 0.38
C CYS A 220 23.25 7.92 -0.32
N PRO A 221 24.28 7.42 0.37
CA PRO A 221 25.32 6.60 -0.26
C PRO A 221 24.79 5.25 -0.78
N PHE A 222 23.75 4.69 -0.15
CA PHE A 222 23.11 3.47 -0.63
C PHE A 222 22.35 3.70 -1.93
N SER A 223 21.63 4.82 -2.01
CA SER A 223 20.89 5.23 -3.21
C SER A 223 21.83 5.53 -4.38
N MET A 224 22.98 6.16 -4.13
CA MET A 224 24.02 6.36 -5.15
C MET A 224 24.54 5.03 -5.69
N ARG A 225 24.96 4.10 -4.81
CA ARG A 225 25.43 2.78 -5.23
C ARG A 225 24.40 1.97 -6.01
N ALA A 226 23.12 2.05 -5.61
CA ALA A 226 22.05 1.37 -6.32
C ALA A 226 21.87 1.92 -7.75
N LYS A 227 21.94 3.25 -7.91
CA LYS A 227 21.92 3.90 -9.24
C LYS A 227 23.13 3.52 -10.07
N ASP A 228 24.32 3.50 -9.48
CA ASP A 228 25.55 3.08 -10.16
C ASP A 228 25.41 1.65 -10.69
N ILE A 229 24.97 0.70 -9.84
CA ILE A 229 24.74 -0.69 -10.24
C ILE A 229 23.69 -0.79 -11.35
N LEU A 230 22.58 -0.06 -11.24
CA LEU A 230 21.53 -0.09 -12.27
C LEU A 230 22.02 0.44 -13.62
N SER A 231 22.93 1.42 -13.62
CA SER A 231 23.51 1.97 -14.84
C SER A 231 24.43 1.00 -15.59
N GLU A 232 24.91 -0.06 -14.93
CA GLU A 232 25.74 -1.10 -15.57
C GLU A 232 24.91 -2.06 -16.43
N TYR A 233 23.58 -2.11 -16.24
CA TYR A 233 22.70 -3.00 -16.98
C TYR A 233 22.02 -2.26 -18.14
N PRO A 234 21.97 -2.84 -19.35
CA PRO A 234 21.21 -2.28 -20.46
C PRO A 234 19.71 -2.54 -20.28
N ILE A 235 19.07 -1.76 -19.41
CA ILE A 235 17.63 -1.84 -19.12
C ILE A 235 16.89 -0.88 -20.06
N GLU A 236 15.97 -1.41 -20.87
CA GLU A 236 15.10 -0.64 -21.75
C GLU A 236 13.62 -0.82 -21.35
N PRO A 237 12.86 0.28 -21.08
CA PRO A 237 13.29 1.68 -21.01
C PRO A 237 14.18 1.97 -19.79
N GLU A 238 14.88 3.11 -19.81
CA GLU A 238 15.72 3.55 -18.69
C GLU A 238 14.91 3.63 -17.39
N PRO A 239 15.46 3.16 -16.25
CA PRO A 239 14.77 3.25 -14.96
C PRO A 239 14.39 4.70 -14.62
N PHE A 240 13.13 4.90 -14.20
CA PHE A 240 12.64 6.20 -13.77
C PHE A 240 13.08 6.50 -12.33
N ILE A 241 13.96 7.48 -12.15
CA ILE A 241 14.53 7.83 -10.84
C ILE A 241 13.77 8.99 -10.22
N ILE A 242 13.21 8.76 -9.03
CA ILE A 242 12.48 9.76 -8.24
C ILE A 242 13.33 10.14 -7.02
N GLU A 243 13.90 11.35 -7.03
CA GLU A 243 14.67 11.90 -5.90
C GLU A 243 13.71 12.48 -4.83
N LEU A 244 13.54 11.76 -3.73
CA LEU A 244 12.61 12.09 -2.65
C LEU A 244 13.00 13.37 -1.91
N ASP A 245 14.29 13.64 -1.76
CA ASP A 245 14.79 14.83 -1.07
C ASP A 245 14.43 16.15 -1.77
N ARG A 246 14.13 16.08 -3.07
CA ARG A 246 13.74 17.25 -3.88
C ARG A 246 12.23 17.45 -3.99
N ARG A 247 11.43 16.51 -3.47
CA ARG A 247 9.96 16.47 -3.65
C ARG A 247 9.18 16.56 -2.33
N GLY A 248 9.85 16.98 -1.26
CA GLY A 248 9.24 17.20 0.05
C GLY A 248 9.02 15.91 0.86
N ALA A 249 8.81 16.07 2.17
CA ALA A 249 8.60 14.95 3.10
C ALA A 249 7.29 14.18 2.84
N LEU A 250 6.31 14.85 2.24
CA LEU A 250 4.99 14.31 1.95
C LEU A 250 5.06 13.06 1.06
N LEU A 251 5.83 13.10 -0.04
CA LEU A 251 5.94 11.95 -0.93
C LEU A 251 6.50 10.70 -0.24
N GLN A 252 7.43 10.86 0.71
CA GLN A 252 7.97 9.73 1.46
C GLN A 252 6.90 9.05 2.33
N SER A 253 5.94 9.81 2.88
CA SER A 253 4.87 9.26 3.69
C SER A 253 3.83 8.46 2.89
N ALA A 254 3.64 8.77 1.60
CA ALA A 254 2.74 8.02 0.73
C ALA A 254 3.29 6.65 0.27
N LEU A 255 4.60 6.42 0.46
CA LEU A 255 5.29 5.21 0.01
C LEU A 255 5.46 4.15 1.11
N VAL A 256 5.13 4.46 2.37
CA VAL A 256 5.31 3.59 3.56
C VAL A 256 3.95 3.17 4.07
#